data_AF-A0A8B6E850-F1
#
_entry.id   AF-A0A8B6E850-F1
#
_cell.length_a   1.000
_cell.length_b   1.000
_cell.length_c   1.000
_cell.angle_alpha   90.00
_cell.angle_beta   90.00
_cell.angle_gamma   90.00
#
_symmetry.space_group_name_H-M   'P 1'
#
loop_
_entity.id
_entity.type
_entity.pdbx_description
1 polymer ?
#
loop_
_entity_poly.entity_id
_entity_poly.type
_entity_poly.pdbx_seq_one_letter_code
_entity_poly.pdbx_strand_id
1 'polypeptide(L)'
;IIHGEMFDVDEPMLKRLDALEGHPAWYKRVEIPIAYSNGCSKCWCYMLEHFKPGLLHLPYISKFDFHSLHKDQQYMAPSARSKHDTENFWIDVKREEFYISPLQFEELYPYAKDKY
;
A
#
# COMPACT_ATOMS: atom_id res chain seq x y z
N ILE A 1 18.21 1.66 3.60
CA ILE A 1 17.75 3.02 3.23
C ILE A 1 16.89 2.86 1.98
N ILE A 2 15.72 3.49 1.94
CA ILE A 2 14.80 3.45 0.80
C ILE A 2 14.85 4.82 0.13
N HIS A 3 14.95 4.85 -1.20
CA HIS A 3 14.92 6.05 -2.01
C HIS A 3 13.53 6.21 -2.63
N GLY A 4 13.02 7.44 -2.59
CA GLY A 4 11.71 7.79 -3.12
C GLY A 4 11.60 9.28 -3.37
N GLU A 5 10.37 9.74 -3.51
CA GLU A 5 10.02 11.12 -3.85
C GLU A 5 9.17 11.73 -2.72
N MET A 6 9.32 13.04 -2.51
CA MET A 6 8.56 13.81 -1.52
C MET A 6 7.66 14.78 -2.25
N PHE A 7 6.38 14.83 -1.85
CA PHE A 7 5.37 15.68 -2.47
C PHE A 7 4.63 16.48 -1.41
N ASP A 8 4.42 17.77 -1.68
CA ASP A 8 3.46 18.58 -0.93
C ASP A 8 2.05 18.26 -1.43
N VAL A 9 1.18 17.83 -0.52
CA VAL A 9 -0.19 17.41 -0.83
C VAL A 9 -1.18 18.18 0.04
N ASP A 10 -2.30 18.58 -0.54
CA ASP A 10 -3.38 19.19 0.19
C ASP A 10 -4.29 18.15 0.87
N GLU A 11 -5.13 18.58 1.80
CA GLU A 11 -6.05 17.71 2.52
C GLU A 11 -7.00 16.90 1.60
N PRO A 12 -7.60 17.48 0.53
CA PRO A 12 -8.39 16.71 -0.43
C PRO A 12 -7.61 15.59 -1.12
N MET A 13 -6.37 15.85 -1.57
CA MET A 13 -5.52 14.82 -2.18
C MET A 13 -5.16 13.76 -1.16
N LEU A 14 -4.80 14.17 0.06
CA LEU A 14 -4.41 13.28 1.13
C LEU A 14 -5.52 12.28 1.49
N LYS A 15 -6.79 12.71 1.52
CA LYS A 15 -7.96 11.83 1.69
C LYS A 15 -8.17 10.86 0.53
N ARG A 16 -7.89 11.27 -0.71
CA ARG A 16 -7.96 10.38 -1.88
C ARG A 16 -6.88 9.31 -1.84
N LEU A 17 -5.68 9.65 -1.38
CA LEU A 17 -4.60 8.70 -1.16
C LEU A 17 -4.95 7.72 -0.04
N ASP A 18 -5.54 8.18 1.07
CA ASP A 18 -6.02 7.27 2.13
C ASP A 18 -7.01 6.23 1.58
N ALA A 19 -7.96 6.66 0.74
CA ALA A 19 -8.90 5.73 0.11
C ALA A 19 -8.23 4.78 -0.89
N LEU A 20 -7.30 5.30 -1.71
CA LEU A 20 -6.56 4.50 -2.70
C LEU A 20 -5.71 3.41 -2.04
N GLU A 21 -5.03 3.74 -0.94
CA GLU A 21 -4.14 2.85 -0.20
C GLU A 21 -4.88 1.96 0.82
N GLY A 22 -6.21 2.10 0.89
CA GLY A 22 -7.05 1.36 1.83
C GLY A 22 -6.70 1.66 3.29
N HIS A 23 -6.39 2.91 3.63
CA HIS A 23 -6.09 3.33 5.00
C HIS A 23 -7.33 3.38 5.89
N PRO A 24 -7.32 2.86 7.13
CA PRO A 24 -6.21 2.22 7.85
C PRO A 24 -6.12 0.70 7.74
N ALA A 25 -7.07 0.04 7.07
CA ALA A 25 -7.16 -1.42 7.11
C ALA A 25 -6.04 -2.11 6.32
N TRP A 26 -5.69 -1.62 5.13
CA TRP A 26 -4.68 -2.20 4.23
C TRP A 26 -3.30 -1.64 4.56
N TYR A 27 -3.03 -0.38 4.20
CA TYR A 27 -1.85 0.34 4.69
C TYR A 27 -2.21 1.32 5.81
N LYS A 28 -1.29 1.51 6.75
CA LYS A 28 -1.42 2.54 7.77
C LYS A 28 -0.53 3.72 7.44
N ARG A 29 -1.13 4.91 7.42
CA ARG A 29 -0.38 6.15 7.29
C ARG A 29 0.34 6.47 8.60
N VAL A 30 1.65 6.64 8.52
CA VAL A 30 2.52 6.98 9.65
C VAL A 30 3.52 8.06 9.24
N GLU A 31 3.97 8.88 10.19
CA GLU A 31 5.04 9.83 9.94
C GLU A 31 6.39 9.12 10.02
N ILE A 32 7.23 9.29 9.01
CA ILE A 32 8.61 8.79 9.00
C ILE A 32 9.60 9.94 8.76
N PRO A 33 10.83 9.86 9.32
CA PRO A 33 11.88 10.81 8.99
C PRO A 33 12.41 10.54 7.58
N ILE A 34 12.48 11.60 6.77
CA ILE A 34 13.04 11.58 5.41
C ILE A 34 14.24 12.51 5.36
N ALA A 35 15.38 11.97 4.95
CA ALA A 35 16.58 12.75 4.67
C ALA A 35 16.64 13.13 3.18
N TYR A 36 17.00 14.38 2.90
CA TYR A 36 17.23 14.90 1.56
C TYR A 36 18.46 15.81 1.56
N SER A 37 18.90 16.26 0.38
CA SER A 37 20.21 16.92 0.17
C SER A 37 20.55 18.01 1.20
N ASN A 38 19.56 18.79 1.61
CA ASN A 38 19.74 19.96 2.46
C ASN A 38 19.03 19.86 3.82
N GLY A 39 18.57 18.68 4.26
CA GLY A 39 17.87 18.56 5.53
C GLY A 39 17.17 17.24 5.81
N CYS A 40 16.34 17.27 6.85
CA CYS A 40 15.47 16.17 7.24
C CYS A 40 14.10 16.73 7.64
N SER A 41 13.03 16.06 7.19
CA SER A 41 11.65 16.39 7.53
C SER A 41 10.89 15.13 7.91
N LYS A 42 9.75 15.30 8.59
CA LYS A 42 8.77 14.21 8.73
C LYS A 42 7.81 14.25 7.55
N CYS A 43 7.53 13.08 6.98
CA CYS A 43 6.57 12.93 5.89
C CYS A 43 5.64 11.76 6.18
N TRP A 44 4.42 11.84 5.64
CA TRP A 44 3.50 10.71 5.66
C TRP A 44 3.97 9.59 4.73
N CYS A 45 3.90 8.36 5.21
CA CYS A 45 4.18 7.15 4.44
C CYS A 45 3.15 6.07 4.78
N TYR A 46 2.75 5.28 3.79
CA TYR A 46 1.81 4.17 3.93
C TYR A 46 2.60 2.88 4.18
N MET A 47 2.46 2.33 5.39
CA MET A 47 3.22 1.16 5.84
C MET A 47 2.31 -0.05 6.00
N LEU A 48 2.80 -1.20 5.54
CA LEU A 48 2.10 -2.47 5.74
C LEU A 48 2.35 -2.94 7.18
N GLU A 49 1.30 -2.95 7.99
CA GLU A 49 1.34 -3.59 9.32
C GLU A 49 0.77 -5.01 9.24
N HIS A 50 1.17 -5.85 10.21
CA HIS A 50 0.68 -7.23 10.36
C HIS A 50 0.91 -8.13 9.14
N PHE A 51 2.00 -7.89 8.43
CA PHE A 51 2.42 -8.70 7.29
C PHE A 51 2.80 -10.13 7.71
N LYS A 52 2.72 -11.08 6.78
CA LYS A 52 3.18 -12.46 6.99
C LYS A 52 4.69 -12.47 7.25
N PRO A 53 5.19 -13.17 8.30
CA PRO A 53 6.63 -13.17 8.63
C PRO A 53 7.55 -13.57 7.46
N GLY A 54 7.07 -14.46 6.57
CA GLY A 54 7.81 -14.89 5.39
C GLY A 54 8.24 -13.76 4.45
N LEU A 55 7.53 -12.62 4.46
CA LEU A 55 7.88 -11.45 3.64
C LEU A 55 9.21 -10.81 4.06
N LEU A 56 9.68 -11.02 5.29
CA LEU A 56 10.99 -10.54 5.76
C LEU A 56 12.16 -11.34 5.16
N HIS A 57 11.90 -12.47 4.53
CA HIS A 57 12.93 -13.24 3.83
C HIS A 57 13.06 -12.84 2.36
N LEU A 58 12.18 -11.97 1.85
CA LEU A 58 12.30 -11.43 0.51
C LEU A 58 13.49 -10.48 0.40
N PRO A 59 14.05 -10.28 -0.82
CA PRO A 59 15.10 -9.30 -1.04
C PRO A 59 14.66 -7.90 -0.62
N TYR A 60 15.48 -7.25 0.20
CA TYR A 60 15.28 -5.85 0.58
C TYR A 60 15.77 -4.95 -0.55
N ILE A 61 14.85 -4.20 -1.15
CA ILE A 61 15.18 -3.26 -2.23
C ILE A 61 15.32 -1.84 -1.68
N SER A 62 16.31 -1.11 -2.20
CA SER A 62 16.51 0.31 -1.85
C SER A 62 15.72 1.25 -2.75
N LYS A 63 15.24 0.78 -3.90
CA LYS A 63 14.43 1.54 -4.85
C LYS A 63 13.47 0.58 -5.56
N PHE A 64 12.21 0.97 -5.69
CA PHE A 64 11.26 0.30 -6.57
C PHE A 64 11.38 0.86 -7.99
N ASP A 65 11.53 -0.02 -8.97
CA ASP A 65 11.54 0.34 -10.40
C ASP A 65 10.81 -0.73 -11.20
N PHE A 66 9.61 -0.38 -11.67
CA PHE A 66 8.73 -1.27 -12.41
C PHE A 66 9.40 -1.87 -13.67
N HIS A 67 10.20 -1.08 -14.38
CA HIS A 67 10.80 -1.51 -15.64
C HIS A 67 11.99 -2.45 -15.44
N SER A 68 12.56 -2.46 -14.24
CA SER A 68 13.67 -3.35 -13.87
C SER A 68 13.19 -4.72 -13.35
N LEU A 69 11.88 -4.92 -13.15
CA LEU A 69 11.31 -6.16 -12.63
C LEU A 69 11.00 -7.17 -13.74
N HIS A 70 11.12 -8.46 -13.41
CA HIS A 70 10.56 -9.54 -14.22
C HIS A 70 9.03 -9.41 -14.30
N LYS A 71 8.43 -9.88 -15.40
CA LYS A 71 6.99 -9.70 -15.67
C LYS A 71 6.08 -10.28 -14.59
N ASP A 72 6.49 -11.36 -13.94
CA ASP A 72 5.80 -12.03 -12.83
C ASP A 72 5.94 -11.29 -11.49
N GLN A 73 6.84 -10.31 -11.40
CA GLN A 73 7.05 -9.45 -10.23
C GLN A 73 6.47 -8.04 -10.42
N GLN A 74 6.07 -7.70 -11.65
CA GLN A 74 5.48 -6.42 -11.97
C GLN A 74 4.11 -6.27 -11.30
N TYR A 75 3.81 -5.04 -10.88
CA TYR A 75 2.50 -4.72 -10.32
C TYR A 75 1.38 -5.05 -11.32
N MET A 76 0.41 -5.83 -10.86
CA MET A 76 -0.81 -6.14 -11.61
C MET A 76 -1.98 -5.33 -11.05
N ALA A 77 -2.56 -4.46 -11.89
CA ALA A 77 -3.72 -3.67 -11.53
C ALA A 77 -4.94 -4.56 -11.22
N PRO A 78 -5.84 -4.16 -10.30
CA PRO A 78 -7.00 -4.96 -9.91
C PRO A 78 -7.85 -5.45 -11.09
N SER A 79 -8.03 -4.62 -12.13
CA SER A 79 -8.80 -4.97 -13.33
C SER A 79 -8.17 -6.06 -14.21
N ALA A 80 -6.87 -6.32 -14.04
CA ALA A 80 -6.13 -7.35 -14.78
C ALA A 80 -5.99 -8.67 -14.01
N ARG A 81 -6.43 -8.71 -12.74
CA ARG A 81 -6.36 -9.90 -11.88
C ARG A 81 -7.53 -10.85 -12.15
N SER A 82 -7.37 -12.13 -11.80
CA SER A 82 -8.49 -13.07 -11.82
C SER A 82 -9.49 -12.73 -10.71
N LYS A 83 -10.78 -13.02 -10.89
CA LYS A 83 -11.82 -12.74 -9.87
C LYS A 83 -11.49 -13.31 -8.49
N HIS A 84 -10.91 -14.50 -8.46
CA HIS A 84 -10.48 -15.16 -7.22
C HIS A 84 -9.39 -14.37 -6.48
N ASP A 85 -8.45 -13.77 -7.22
CA ASP A 85 -7.38 -12.95 -6.66
C ASP A 85 -7.91 -11.60 -6.15
N THR A 86 -8.96 -11.07 -6.79
CA THR A 86 -9.58 -9.81 -6.38
C THR A 86 -10.35 -9.93 -5.06
N GLU A 87 -10.91 -11.11 -4.76
CA GLU A 87 -11.67 -11.35 -3.53
C GLU A 87 -10.74 -11.66 -2.34
N ASN A 88 -9.56 -12.23 -2.59
CA ASN A 88 -8.67 -12.73 -1.53
C ASN A 88 -7.28 -12.06 -1.49
N PHE A 89 -7.11 -10.87 -2.07
CA PHE A 89 -5.78 -10.21 -2.16
C PHE A 89 -5.07 -10.01 -0.81
N TRP A 90 -5.80 -9.93 0.31
CA TRP A 90 -5.25 -9.92 1.67
C TRP A 90 -4.42 -11.15 2.01
N ILE A 91 -4.76 -12.30 1.40
CA ILE A 91 -4.20 -13.59 1.76
C ILE A 91 -2.72 -13.67 1.46
N ASP A 92 -2.21 -12.93 0.48
CA ASP A 92 -0.81 -13.08 0.08
C ASP A 92 0.15 -12.41 1.06
N VAL A 93 -0.28 -11.29 1.66
CA VAL A 93 0.64 -10.39 2.37
C VAL A 93 0.32 -10.20 3.85
N LYS A 94 -0.95 -10.31 4.28
CA LYS A 94 -1.34 -10.11 5.68
C LYS A 94 -1.52 -11.43 6.43
N ARG A 95 -1.33 -11.36 7.75
CA ARG A 95 -1.71 -12.45 8.67
C ARG A 95 -3.23 -12.53 8.80
N GLU A 96 -3.74 -13.76 8.89
CA GLU A 96 -5.17 -14.08 8.81
C GLU A 96 -6.01 -13.41 9.91
N GLU A 97 -5.46 -13.28 11.11
CA GLU A 97 -6.13 -12.65 12.24
C GLU A 97 -6.36 -11.13 12.07
N PHE A 98 -5.85 -10.53 10.99
CA PHE A 98 -6.06 -9.13 10.61
C PHE A 98 -6.85 -8.96 9.31
N TYR A 99 -7.43 -10.04 8.78
CA TYR A 99 -8.32 -9.93 7.62
C TYR A 99 -9.60 -9.21 8.03
N ILE A 100 -10.03 -8.29 7.17
CA ILE A 100 -11.36 -7.70 7.24
C ILE A 100 -12.24 -8.40 6.23
N SER A 101 -13.47 -8.71 6.63
CA SER A 101 -14.44 -9.30 5.72
C SER A 101 -14.81 -8.31 4.61
N PRO A 102 -15.32 -8.78 3.46
CA PRO A 102 -15.81 -7.89 2.41
C PRO A 102 -16.84 -6.86 2.92
N LEU A 103 -17.72 -7.25 3.85
CA LEU A 103 -18.68 -6.35 4.48
C LEU A 103 -17.99 -5.24 5.30
N GLN A 104 -16.99 -5.61 6.11
CA GLN A 104 -16.21 -4.63 6.88
C GLN A 104 -15.42 -3.70 5.96
N PHE A 105 -14.92 -4.21 4.83
CA PHE A 105 -14.26 -3.38 3.82
C PHE A 105 -15.22 -2.35 3.22
N GLU A 106 -16.43 -2.76 2.83
CA GLU A 106 -17.42 -1.83 2.28
C GLU A 106 -17.86 -0.76 3.29
N GLU A 107 -17.99 -1.11 4.58
CA GLU A 107 -18.31 -0.15 5.65
C GLU A 107 -17.18 0.87 5.88
N LEU A 108 -15.92 0.42 5.82
CA LEU A 108 -14.76 1.27 6.00
C LEU A 108 -14.44 2.13 4.76
N TYR A 109 -14.78 1.63 3.58
CA TYR A 109 -14.50 2.26 2.28
C TYR A 109 -15.75 2.44 1.41
N PRO A 110 -16.77 3.18 1.87
CA PRO A 110 -18.03 3.31 1.14
C PRO A 110 -17.86 3.95 -0.24
N TYR A 111 -16.84 4.80 -0.40
CA TYR A 111 -16.50 5.50 -1.65
C TYR A 111 -15.73 4.63 -2.66
N ALA A 112 -15.27 3.43 -2.28
CA ALA A 112 -14.58 2.54 -3.21
C ALA A 112 -15.53 1.91 -4.25
N LYS A 113 -16.86 1.98 -4.01
CA LYS A 113 -17.89 1.49 -4.94
C LYS A 113 -18.03 2.34 -6.20
N ASP A 114 -17.69 3.62 -6.16
CA ASP A 114 -17.89 4.56 -7.27
C ASP A 114 -16.79 4.49 -8.35
N LYS A 115 -15.92 3.48 -8.32
CA LYS A 115 -14.71 3.42 -9.16
C LYS A 115 -14.56 2.20 -10.07
N TYR A 116 -15.59 1.37 -10.21
CA TYR A 116 -15.62 0.28 -11.20
C TYR A 116 -16.98 0.16 -11.89
#